data_AF-A0A328NEC7-F1
#
_entry.id   AF-A0A328NEC7-F1
#
_cell.length_a   1.000
_cell.length_b   1.000
_cell.length_c   1.000
_cell.angle_alpha   90.00
_cell.angle_beta   90.00
_cell.angle_gamma   90.00
#
_symmetry.space_group_name_H-M   'P 1'
#
loop_
_entity.id
_entity.type
_entity.pdbx_description
1 polymer ?
#
loop_
_entity_poly.entity_id
_entity_poly.type
_entity_poly.pdbx_seq_one_letter_code
_entity_poly.pdbx_strand_id
1 'polypeptide(L)'
;MDPIATVTGPGRQRAAAATGDATPRAVDPSTAWTEYLAAARQLDGVRRGAAAAAGEQARSAEAAREELTVVRTGLASQQERLRELGVPAISLVPSPPELTEAARSMAGGPAAVLAALRAARGWAEAADAALAARRRFRPGSWPARARNLLVYGPFALLVPLIQVVVLAATGVGPATVAALICGLPMPAVVFVAGWIGIGRLFRASPTERLDRTVRFGVLVCLVPAVLATVGLLLALLAG
;
A
#
# COMPACT_ATOMS: atom_id res chain seq x y z
N MET A 1 -2.17 -0.82 56.69
CA MET A 1 -1.25 0.16 57.32
C MET A 1 -0.90 1.12 56.20
N ASP A 2 -1.85 1.99 55.90
CA ASP A 2 -1.99 2.61 54.59
C ASP A 2 -1.35 4.01 54.62
N PRO A 3 -0.48 4.36 53.66
CA PRO A 3 -0.06 5.73 53.50
C PRO A 3 -1.09 6.49 52.64
N ILE A 4 -1.60 7.54 53.27
CA ILE A 4 -2.61 8.49 52.82
C ILE A 4 -2.16 9.23 51.55
N ALA A 5 -3.08 9.32 50.60
CA ALA A 5 -2.96 10.09 49.37
C ALA A 5 -2.82 11.60 49.66
N THR A 6 -1.75 12.21 49.16
CA THR A 6 -1.55 13.67 49.13
C THR A 6 -2.38 14.27 47.99
N VAL A 7 -3.56 14.77 48.32
CA VAL A 7 -4.35 15.65 47.47
C VAL A 7 -3.77 17.06 47.56
N THR A 8 -3.11 17.52 46.50
CA THR A 8 -2.67 18.91 46.33
C THR A 8 -3.86 19.78 45.91
N GLY A 9 -4.52 20.40 46.89
CA GLY A 9 -5.50 21.47 46.65
C GLY A 9 -4.83 22.82 46.34
N PRO A 10 -5.41 23.67 45.48
CA PRO A 10 -4.86 24.98 45.17
C PRO A 10 -5.37 26.03 46.17
N GLY A 11 -4.48 26.92 46.62
CA GLY A 11 -4.88 28.11 47.37
C GLY A 11 -3.87 28.51 48.44
N ARG A 12 -2.79 29.19 48.04
CA ARG A 12 -2.02 30.02 48.98
C ARG A 12 -2.94 31.14 49.47
N GLN A 13 -3.59 30.95 50.62
CA GLN A 13 -4.11 32.07 51.40
C GLN A 13 -2.90 32.87 51.90
N ARG A 14 -2.77 34.13 51.46
CA ARG A 14 -1.84 35.07 52.09
C ARG A 14 -2.33 35.30 53.52
N ALA A 15 -1.57 34.82 54.50
CA ALA A 15 -1.68 35.30 55.86
C ALA A 15 -1.33 36.79 55.87
N ALA A 16 -2.32 37.64 56.13
CA ALA A 16 -2.08 39.06 56.38
C ALA A 16 -1.31 39.17 57.70
N ALA A 17 -0.04 39.57 57.59
CA ALA A 17 0.76 39.91 58.76
C ALA A 17 0.09 41.11 59.46
N ALA A 18 -0.19 40.93 60.75
CA ALA A 18 -0.65 41.98 61.62
C ALA A 18 0.48 43.00 61.82
N THR A 19 0.37 44.15 61.15
CA THR A 19 1.13 45.35 61.48
C THR A 19 0.11 46.44 61.77
N GLY A 20 0.22 47.04 62.95
CA GLY A 20 -0.75 47.99 63.51
C GLY A 20 -0.91 49.27 62.70
N ASP A 21 -2.05 49.89 62.95
CA ASP A 21 -2.48 51.23 62.53
C ASP A 21 -2.57 51.47 61.01
N ALA A 22 -3.61 50.87 60.41
CA ALA A 22 -4.18 51.37 59.17
C ALA A 22 -5.70 51.38 59.33
N THR A 23 -6.27 52.56 59.63
CA THR A 23 -7.68 52.83 59.34
C THR A 23 -7.99 52.29 57.95
N PRO A 24 -8.99 51.40 57.77
CA PRO A 24 -9.33 50.88 56.46
C PRO A 24 -9.62 52.07 55.55
N ARG A 25 -8.74 52.31 54.58
CA ARG A 25 -8.91 53.37 53.58
C ARG A 25 -10.27 53.11 52.95
N ALA A 26 -11.22 54.04 53.12
CA ALA A 26 -12.52 53.96 52.48
C ALA A 26 -12.28 53.90 50.97
N VAL A 27 -12.32 52.70 50.40
CA VAL A 27 -12.21 52.50 48.96
C VAL A 27 -13.45 53.15 48.38
N ASP A 28 -13.25 54.08 47.44
CA ASP A 28 -14.36 54.72 46.76
C ASP A 28 -15.21 53.62 46.09
N PRO A 29 -16.51 53.51 46.41
CA PRO A 29 -17.39 52.49 45.85
C PRO A 29 -17.37 52.45 44.32
N SER A 30 -17.09 53.59 43.66
CA SER A 30 -16.94 53.66 42.20
C SER A 30 -15.73 52.85 41.69
N THR A 31 -14.62 52.88 42.43
CA THR A 31 -13.37 52.18 42.12
C THR A 31 -13.52 50.68 42.37
N ALA A 32 -14.14 50.29 43.49
CA ALA A 32 -14.45 48.89 43.77
C ALA A 32 -15.37 48.26 42.71
N TRP A 33 -16.37 49.02 42.23
CA TRP A 33 -17.27 48.57 41.17
C TRP A 33 -16.56 48.39 39.82
N THR A 34 -15.65 49.30 39.47
CA THR A 34 -14.90 49.20 38.21
C THR A 34 -13.91 48.03 38.22
N GLU A 35 -13.25 47.78 39.36
CA GLU A 35 -12.41 46.59 39.57
C GLU A 35 -13.21 45.30 39.45
N TYR A 36 -14.41 45.24 40.04
CA TYR A 36 -15.31 44.11 39.89
C TYR A 36 -15.68 43.86 38.43
N LEU A 37 -16.08 44.90 37.69
CA LEU A 37 -16.41 44.77 36.26
C LEU A 37 -15.20 44.33 35.43
N ALA A 38 -13.99 44.81 35.74
CA ALA A 38 -12.77 44.37 35.08
C ALA A 38 -12.50 42.88 35.35
N ALA A 39 -12.61 42.44 36.61
CA ALA A 39 -12.46 41.04 36.99
C ALA A 39 -13.54 40.14 36.34
N ALA A 40 -14.78 40.61 36.25
CA ALA A 40 -15.88 39.89 35.60
C ALA A 40 -15.63 39.72 34.09
N ARG A 41 -15.15 40.77 33.40
CA ARG A 41 -14.75 40.68 31.98
C ARG A 41 -13.57 39.74 31.77
N GLN A 42 -12.59 39.75 32.68
CA GLN A 42 -11.46 38.82 32.64
C GLN A 42 -11.93 37.37 32.81
N LEU A 43 -12.83 37.10 33.75
CA LEU A 43 -13.41 35.77 33.96
C LEU A 43 -14.19 35.29 32.74
N ASP A 44 -14.99 36.17 32.12
CA ASP A 44 -15.70 35.85 30.88
C ASP A 44 -14.73 35.54 29.73
N GLY A 45 -13.64 36.31 29.62
CA GLY A 45 -12.56 36.04 28.66
C GLY A 45 -11.94 34.65 28.86
N VAL A 46 -11.63 34.28 30.12
CA VAL A 46 -11.10 32.94 30.45
C VAL A 46 -12.11 31.84 30.14
N ARG A 47 -13.40 32.04 30.46
CA ARG A 47 -14.47 31.08 30.16
C ARG A 47 -14.61 30.84 28.66
N ARG A 48 -14.63 31.91 27.86
CA ARG A 48 -14.68 31.79 26.40
C ARG A 48 -13.44 31.13 25.82
N GLY A 49 -12.25 31.47 26.34
CA GLY A 49 -10.99 30.81 25.97
C GLY A 49 -10.99 29.31 26.28
N ALA A 50 -11.45 28.93 27.47
CA ALA A 50 -11.57 27.53 27.88
C ALA A 50 -12.59 26.77 27.02
N ALA A 51 -13.75 27.37 26.73
CA ALA A 51 -14.77 26.78 25.86
C ALA A 51 -14.24 26.59 24.42
N ALA A 52 -13.50 27.56 23.89
CA ALA A 52 -12.88 27.45 22.57
C ALA A 52 -11.82 26.33 22.52
N ALA A 53 -10.95 26.26 23.54
CA ALA A 53 -9.95 25.20 23.64
C ALA A 53 -10.56 23.80 23.77
N ALA A 54 -11.62 23.65 24.58
CA ALA A 54 -12.36 22.40 24.70
C ALA A 54 -13.02 22.00 23.38
N GLY A 55 -13.57 22.97 22.62
CA GLY A 55 -14.13 22.72 21.30
C GLY A 55 -13.10 22.24 20.27
N GLU A 56 -11.87 22.76 20.29
CA GLU A 56 -10.79 22.30 19.41
C GLU A 56 -10.31 20.89 19.80
N GLN A 57 -10.25 20.60 21.11
CA GLN A 57 -9.94 19.25 21.61
C GLN A 57 -11.02 18.24 21.22
N ALA A 58 -12.30 18.62 21.28
CA ALA A 58 -13.41 17.77 20.85
C ALA A 58 -13.33 17.46 19.33
N ARG A 59 -13.15 18.50 18.50
CA ARG A 59 -12.99 18.33 17.04
C ARG A 59 -11.79 17.46 16.67
N SER A 60 -10.65 17.67 17.32
CA SER A 60 -9.45 16.83 17.08
C SER A 60 -9.65 15.38 17.55
N ALA A 61 -10.37 15.16 18.65
CA ALA A 61 -10.70 13.81 19.11
C ALA A 61 -11.69 13.08 18.18
N GLU A 62 -12.69 13.78 17.64
CA GLU A 62 -13.61 13.24 16.63
C GLU A 62 -12.87 12.87 15.35
N ALA A 63 -12.05 13.78 14.81
CA ALA A 63 -11.21 13.50 13.64
C ALA A 63 -10.24 12.32 13.90
N ALA A 64 -9.68 12.20 15.11
CA ALA A 64 -8.84 11.07 15.47
C ALA A 64 -9.60 9.74 15.48
N ARG A 65 -10.87 9.73 15.93
CA ARG A 65 -11.71 8.52 15.89
C ARG A 65 -12.02 8.11 14.46
N GLU A 66 -12.37 9.07 13.60
CA GLU A 66 -12.60 8.83 12.18
C GLU A 66 -11.35 8.24 11.52
N GLU A 67 -10.19 8.87 11.69
CA GLU A 67 -8.93 8.38 11.13
C GLU A 67 -8.56 6.98 11.67
N LEU A 68 -8.79 6.72 12.96
CA LEU A 68 -8.57 5.40 13.56
C LEU A 68 -9.43 4.31 12.91
N THR A 69 -10.68 4.60 12.56
CA THR A 69 -11.53 3.62 11.85
C THR A 69 -10.99 3.30 10.46
N VAL A 70 -10.48 4.30 9.75
CA VAL A 70 -9.85 4.12 8.43
C VAL A 70 -8.56 3.30 8.54
N VAL A 71 -7.69 3.64 9.49
CA VAL A 71 -6.44 2.90 9.71
C VAL A 71 -6.72 1.45 10.11
N ARG A 72 -7.70 1.19 10.99
CA ARG A 72 -8.06 -0.18 11.41
C ARG A 72 -8.60 -1.02 10.27
N THR A 73 -9.50 -0.47 9.45
CA THR A 73 -10.04 -1.20 8.30
C THR A 73 -8.97 -1.49 7.25
N GLY A 74 -8.09 -0.51 6.98
CA GLY A 74 -6.93 -0.68 6.11
C GLY A 74 -5.98 -1.78 6.61
N LEU A 75 -5.56 -1.71 7.88
CA LEU A 75 -4.65 -2.68 8.48
C LEU A 75 -5.24 -4.10 8.53
N ALA A 76 -6.53 -4.26 8.81
CA ALA A 76 -7.17 -5.58 8.78
C ALA A 76 -7.07 -6.23 7.39
N SER A 77 -7.30 -5.46 6.33
CA SER A 77 -7.15 -5.95 4.95
C SER A 77 -5.70 -6.31 4.60
N GLN A 78 -4.72 -5.55 5.12
CA GLN A 78 -3.30 -5.82 4.91
C GLN A 78 -2.86 -7.06 5.68
N GLN A 79 -3.32 -7.21 6.92
CA GLN A 79 -3.02 -8.36 7.76
C GLN A 79 -3.48 -9.66 7.12
N GLU A 80 -4.70 -9.68 6.55
CA GLU A 80 -5.21 -10.86 5.87
C GLU A 80 -4.37 -11.21 4.63
N ARG A 81 -4.05 -10.21 3.81
CA ARG A 81 -3.15 -10.39 2.64
C ARG A 81 -1.76 -10.88 3.04
N LEU A 82 -1.22 -10.45 4.18
CA LEU A 82 0.09 -10.92 4.67
C LEU A 82 0.01 -12.36 5.20
N ARG A 83 -1.10 -12.74 5.83
CA ARG A 83 -1.35 -14.14 6.22
C ARG A 83 -1.46 -15.06 5.02
N GLU A 84 -2.16 -14.66 3.96
CA GLU A 84 -2.20 -15.40 2.68
C GLU A 84 -0.80 -15.58 2.07
N LEU A 85 0.11 -14.61 2.29
CA LEU A 85 1.50 -14.68 1.87
C LEU A 85 2.40 -15.50 2.81
N GLY A 86 1.84 -16.08 3.88
CA GLY A 86 2.55 -16.94 4.83
C GLY A 86 3.35 -16.19 5.90
N VAL A 87 3.09 -14.90 6.11
CA VAL A 87 3.76 -14.15 7.19
C VAL A 87 3.27 -14.67 8.56
N PRO A 88 4.18 -15.06 9.47
CA PRO A 88 3.80 -15.55 10.79
C PRO A 88 3.03 -14.50 11.60
N ALA A 89 2.00 -14.93 12.33
CA ALA A 89 1.17 -14.03 13.14
C ALA A 89 1.98 -13.29 14.22
N ILE A 90 3.04 -13.92 14.77
CA ILE A 90 3.90 -13.31 15.79
C ILE A 90 4.63 -12.06 15.28
N SER A 91 4.95 -12.01 13.98
CA SER A 91 5.60 -10.86 13.36
C SER A 91 4.63 -9.69 13.12
N LEU A 92 3.34 -9.89 13.31
CA LEU A 92 2.29 -8.88 13.13
C LEU A 92 1.84 -8.26 14.46
N VAL A 93 2.42 -8.70 15.58
CA VAL A 93 2.14 -8.16 16.92
C VAL A 93 3.22 -7.15 17.26
N PRO A 94 2.85 -5.89 17.61
CA PRO A 94 3.83 -4.89 18.03
C PRO A 94 4.62 -5.34 19.25
N SER A 95 5.91 -5.01 19.28
CA SER A 95 6.75 -5.32 20.43
C SER A 95 6.51 -4.34 21.59
N PRO A 96 6.75 -4.73 22.86
CA PRO A 96 6.64 -3.82 24.00
C PRO A 96 7.36 -2.46 23.84
N PRO A 97 8.62 -2.39 23.32
CA PRO A 97 9.27 -1.10 23.13
C PRO A 97 8.57 -0.23 22.07
N GLU A 98 8.04 -0.82 20.99
CA GLU A 98 7.27 -0.09 19.97
C GLU A 98 6.00 0.54 20.57
N LEU A 99 5.31 -0.18 21.47
CA LEU A 99 4.15 0.34 22.17
C LEU A 99 4.51 1.53 23.06
N THR A 100 5.65 1.48 23.76
CA THR A 100 6.09 2.60 24.61
C THR A 100 6.47 3.84 23.80
N GLU A 101 7.09 3.66 22.62
CA GLU A 101 7.40 4.76 21.71
C GLU A 101 6.12 5.40 21.15
N ALA A 102 5.17 4.56 20.71
CA ALA A 102 3.88 5.02 20.22
C ALA A 102 3.08 5.75 21.31
N ALA A 103 3.12 5.28 22.56
CA ALA A 103 2.48 5.98 23.67
C ALA A 103 3.11 7.36 23.91
N ARG A 104 4.44 7.48 23.78
CA ARG A 104 5.15 8.76 23.95
C ARG A 104 4.79 9.76 22.85
N SER A 105 4.70 9.33 21.60
CA SER A 105 4.32 10.21 20.49
C SER A 105 2.88 10.73 20.59
N MET A 106 2.00 10.00 21.28
CA MET A 106 0.61 10.39 21.51
C MET A 106 0.38 11.18 22.82
N ALA A 107 1.40 11.35 23.66
CA ALA A 107 1.26 11.97 24.99
C ALA A 107 0.82 13.45 24.95
N GLY A 108 0.97 14.13 23.80
CA GLY A 108 0.59 15.54 23.60
C GLY A 108 -0.91 15.81 23.46
N GLY A 109 -1.77 14.79 23.60
CA GLY A 109 -3.23 14.94 23.55
C GLY A 109 -3.85 14.61 22.18
N PRO A 110 -5.14 14.97 21.95
CA PRO A 110 -5.91 14.47 20.80
C PRO A 110 -5.34 14.91 19.44
N ALA A 111 -4.74 16.10 19.36
CA ALA A 111 -4.07 16.55 18.14
C ALA A 111 -2.81 15.71 17.82
N ALA A 112 -2.05 15.32 18.84
CA ALA A 112 -0.88 14.45 18.66
C ALA A 112 -1.30 13.04 18.23
N VAL A 113 -2.37 12.50 18.82
CA VAL A 113 -2.98 11.22 18.39
C VAL A 113 -3.42 11.28 16.92
N LEU A 114 -4.11 12.35 16.51
CA LEU A 114 -4.52 12.53 15.12
C LEU A 114 -3.32 12.58 14.16
N ALA A 115 -2.26 13.30 14.52
CA ALA A 115 -1.04 13.37 13.73
C ALA A 115 -0.37 11.99 13.59
N ALA A 116 -0.29 11.23 14.70
CA ALA A 116 0.25 9.87 14.69
C ALA A 116 -0.57 8.92 13.80
N LEU A 117 -1.91 9.02 13.83
CA LEU A 117 -2.80 8.22 12.97
C LEU A 117 -2.64 8.54 11.49
N ARG A 118 -2.53 9.83 11.12
CA ARG A 118 -2.26 10.24 9.74
C ARG A 118 -0.90 9.75 9.25
N ALA A 119 0.12 9.81 10.11
CA ALA A 119 1.42 9.23 9.80
C ALA A 119 1.29 7.71 9.57
N ALA A 120 0.64 6.99 10.49
CA ALA A 120 0.43 5.54 10.37
C ALA A 120 -0.29 5.15 9.08
N ARG A 121 -1.30 5.93 8.66
CA ARG A 121 -1.95 5.76 7.36
C ARG A 121 -0.98 5.93 6.20
N GLY A 122 -0.17 6.99 6.20
CA GLY A 122 0.85 7.21 5.17
C GLY A 122 1.84 6.04 5.06
N TRP A 123 2.27 5.49 6.20
CA TRP A 123 3.11 4.30 6.24
C TRP A 123 2.42 3.06 5.67
N ALA A 124 1.16 2.83 6.04
CA ALA A 124 0.37 1.70 5.55
C ALA A 124 0.14 1.78 4.03
N GLU A 125 -0.19 2.96 3.50
CA GLU A 125 -0.37 3.19 2.06
C GLU A 125 0.95 3.02 1.29
N ALA A 126 2.07 3.53 1.83
CA ALA A 126 3.38 3.36 1.23
C ALA A 126 3.83 1.89 1.20
N ALA A 127 3.56 1.14 2.27
CA ALA A 127 3.84 -0.30 2.33
C ALA A 127 3.02 -1.08 1.28
N ASP A 128 1.73 -0.77 1.14
CA ASP A 128 0.88 -1.38 0.11
C ASP A 128 1.36 -1.05 -1.30
N ALA A 129 1.77 0.19 -1.56
CA ALA A 129 2.36 0.58 -2.83
C ALA A 129 3.65 -0.19 -3.15
N ALA A 130 4.52 -0.38 -2.14
CA ALA A 130 5.74 -1.17 -2.28
C ALA A 130 5.46 -2.66 -2.56
N LEU A 131 4.47 -3.25 -1.86
CA LEU A 131 4.00 -4.62 -2.10
C LEU A 131 3.42 -4.78 -3.50
N ALA A 132 2.60 -3.84 -3.97
CA ALA A 132 2.02 -3.83 -5.31
C ALA A 132 3.11 -3.72 -6.39
N ALA A 133 4.10 -2.84 -6.19
CA ALA A 133 5.24 -2.72 -7.10
C ALA A 133 6.02 -4.04 -7.20
N ARG A 134 6.32 -4.71 -6.07
CA ARG A 134 6.99 -6.02 -6.08
C ARG A 134 6.15 -7.12 -6.73
N ARG A 135 4.84 -7.14 -6.54
CA ARG A 135 3.95 -8.10 -7.23
C ARG A 135 4.03 -7.96 -8.74
N ARG A 136 4.12 -6.74 -9.28
CA ARG A 136 4.24 -6.49 -10.72
C ARG A 136 5.49 -7.13 -11.34
N PHE A 137 6.57 -7.26 -10.59
CA PHE A 137 7.82 -7.89 -11.03
C PHE A 137 7.90 -9.39 -10.73
N ARG A 138 6.90 -9.98 -10.07
CA ARG A 138 6.88 -11.41 -9.75
C ARG A 138 6.14 -12.15 -10.88
N PRO A 139 6.81 -12.90 -11.77
CA PRO A 139 6.18 -13.47 -12.96
C PRO A 139 5.05 -14.47 -12.64
N GLY A 140 5.03 -15.02 -11.42
CA GLY A 140 3.96 -15.89 -10.94
C GLY A 140 2.61 -15.19 -10.70
N SER A 141 2.59 -13.86 -10.47
CA SER A 141 1.37 -13.07 -10.23
C SER A 141 0.69 -12.60 -11.52
N TRP A 142 1.35 -12.78 -12.66
CA TRP A 142 0.83 -12.30 -13.94
C TRP A 142 -0.35 -13.16 -14.41
N PRO A 143 -1.33 -12.56 -15.12
CA PRO A 143 -2.41 -13.32 -15.75
C PRO A 143 -1.85 -14.45 -16.61
N ALA A 144 -2.49 -15.62 -16.60
CA ALA A 144 -2.03 -16.80 -17.34
C ALA A 144 -1.75 -16.47 -18.83
N ARG A 145 -2.58 -15.61 -19.44
CA ARG A 145 -2.41 -15.14 -20.82
C ARG A 145 -1.10 -14.37 -21.05
N ALA A 146 -0.72 -13.48 -20.13
CA ALA A 146 0.51 -12.70 -20.23
C ALA A 146 1.75 -13.57 -20.02
N ARG A 147 1.70 -14.52 -19.08
CA ARG A 147 2.77 -15.51 -18.85
C ARG A 147 2.96 -16.41 -20.07
N ASN A 148 1.86 -16.91 -20.63
CA ASN A 148 1.88 -17.74 -21.82
C ASN A 148 2.38 -16.95 -23.04
N LEU A 149 1.98 -15.68 -23.21
CA LEU A 149 2.48 -14.84 -24.32
C LEU A 149 3.98 -14.54 -24.22
N LEU A 150 4.49 -14.26 -23.01
CA LEU A 150 5.92 -14.02 -22.80
C LEU A 150 6.76 -15.26 -23.12
N VAL A 151 6.25 -16.45 -22.80
CA VAL A 151 6.97 -17.71 -23.04
C VAL A 151 6.78 -18.19 -24.48
N TYR A 152 5.55 -18.31 -24.98
CA TYR A 152 5.29 -18.81 -26.33
C TYR A 152 5.65 -17.80 -27.42
N GLY A 153 5.62 -16.49 -27.16
CA GLY A 153 5.83 -15.44 -28.15
C GLY A 153 7.20 -15.51 -28.85
N PRO A 154 8.33 -15.45 -28.12
CA PRO A 154 9.66 -15.55 -28.71
C PRO A 154 9.87 -16.85 -29.49
N PHE A 155 9.33 -17.95 -28.96
CA PHE A 155 9.39 -19.27 -29.59
C PHE A 155 8.57 -19.32 -30.90
N ALA A 156 7.35 -18.78 -30.89
CA ALA A 156 6.48 -18.72 -32.07
C ALA A 156 7.07 -17.88 -33.23
N LEU A 157 7.95 -16.92 -32.92
CA LEU A 157 8.62 -16.09 -33.91
C LEU A 157 9.88 -16.74 -34.51
N LEU A 158 10.39 -17.81 -33.92
CA LEU A 158 11.66 -18.42 -34.31
C LEU A 158 11.58 -19.10 -35.68
N VAL A 159 10.50 -19.85 -35.93
CA VAL A 159 10.23 -20.51 -37.22
C VAL A 159 10.00 -19.51 -38.36
N PRO A 160 9.09 -18.52 -38.26
CA PRO A 160 8.90 -17.55 -39.34
C PRO A 160 10.15 -16.69 -39.57
N LEU A 161 10.92 -16.37 -38.52
CA LEU A 161 12.19 -15.65 -38.67
C LEU A 161 13.20 -16.47 -39.49
N ILE A 162 13.35 -17.77 -39.23
CA ILE A 162 14.22 -18.66 -40.03
C ILE A 162 13.76 -18.70 -41.48
N GLN A 163 12.45 -18.83 -41.74
CA GLN A 163 11.91 -18.86 -43.11
C GLN A 163 12.19 -17.56 -43.87
N VAL A 164 12.04 -16.39 -43.22
CA VAL A 164 12.36 -15.08 -43.81
C VAL A 164 13.85 -14.94 -44.10
N VAL A 165 14.72 -15.37 -43.18
CA VAL A 165 16.18 -15.35 -43.37
C VAL A 165 16.60 -16.23 -44.54
N VAL A 166 16.03 -17.44 -44.65
CA VAL A 166 16.31 -18.34 -45.80
C VAL A 166 15.85 -17.70 -47.10
N LEU A 167 14.61 -17.21 -47.18
CA LEU A 167 14.10 -16.53 -48.37
C LEU A 167 14.99 -15.35 -48.78
N ALA A 168 15.38 -14.50 -47.83
CA ALA A 168 16.24 -13.34 -48.09
C ALA A 168 17.65 -13.75 -48.57
N ALA A 169 18.19 -14.86 -48.07
CA ALA A 169 19.54 -15.33 -48.40
C ALA A 169 19.59 -16.14 -49.71
N THR A 170 18.56 -16.92 -50.02
CA THR A 170 18.57 -17.87 -51.16
C THR A 170 17.66 -17.47 -52.31
N GLY A 171 16.82 -16.44 -52.13
CA GLY A 171 15.78 -16.07 -53.10
C GLY A 171 14.70 -17.14 -53.24
N VAL A 172 13.91 -17.06 -54.31
CA VAL A 172 12.83 -18.02 -54.61
C VAL A 172 13.46 -19.25 -55.31
N GLY A 173 13.46 -20.41 -54.66
CA GLY A 173 14.12 -21.60 -55.22
C GLY A 173 13.99 -22.87 -54.37
N PRO A 174 14.68 -23.97 -54.73
CA PRO A 174 14.57 -25.27 -54.07
C PRO A 174 14.96 -25.25 -52.59
N ALA A 175 15.86 -24.34 -52.19
CA ALA A 175 16.21 -24.10 -50.79
C ALA A 175 15.02 -23.58 -49.97
N THR A 176 14.20 -22.70 -50.56
CA THR A 176 12.99 -22.13 -49.96
C THR A 176 11.88 -23.18 -49.84
N VAL A 177 11.76 -24.06 -50.85
CA VAL A 177 10.84 -25.21 -50.82
C VAL A 177 11.25 -26.21 -49.73
N ALA A 178 12.54 -26.53 -49.62
CA ALA A 178 13.06 -27.39 -48.56
C ALA A 178 12.83 -26.77 -47.16
N ALA A 179 13.04 -25.46 -47.01
CA ALA A 179 12.74 -24.74 -45.77
C ALA A 179 11.24 -24.77 -45.41
N LEU A 180 10.35 -24.80 -46.39
CA LEU A 180 8.91 -24.95 -46.20
C LEU A 180 8.55 -26.35 -45.66
N ILE A 181 9.10 -27.39 -46.28
CA ILE A 181 8.88 -28.79 -45.89
C ILE A 181 9.44 -29.05 -44.48
N CYS A 182 10.67 -28.59 -44.22
CA CYS A 182 11.31 -28.69 -42.91
C CYS A 182 10.65 -27.79 -41.85
N GLY A 183 10.02 -26.69 -42.28
CA GLY A 183 9.29 -25.76 -41.43
C GLY A 183 7.92 -26.27 -40.97
N LEU A 184 7.35 -27.27 -41.64
CA LEU A 184 6.03 -27.82 -41.32
C LEU A 184 5.94 -28.49 -39.92
N PRO A 185 6.91 -29.32 -39.48
CA PRO A 185 6.89 -29.91 -38.14
C PRO A 185 7.41 -28.98 -37.03
N MET A 186 8.19 -27.95 -37.37
CA MET A 186 8.88 -27.07 -36.41
C MET A 186 7.97 -26.37 -35.39
N PRO A 187 6.77 -25.87 -35.75
CA PRO A 187 5.84 -25.26 -34.79
C PRO A 187 5.40 -26.21 -33.67
N ALA A 188 5.27 -27.52 -33.97
CA ALA A 188 4.94 -28.52 -32.96
C ALA A 188 6.11 -28.75 -31.98
N VAL A 189 7.35 -28.78 -32.48
CA VAL A 189 8.56 -28.92 -31.64
C VAL A 189 8.72 -27.70 -30.72
N VAL A 190 8.53 -26.50 -31.29
CA VAL A 190 8.61 -25.23 -30.57
C VAL A 190 7.51 -25.12 -29.51
N PHE A 191 6.30 -25.60 -29.80
CA PHE A 191 5.21 -25.69 -28.83
C PHE A 191 5.56 -26.61 -27.66
N VAL A 192 6.11 -27.81 -27.92
CA VAL A 192 6.54 -28.76 -26.88
C VAL A 192 7.68 -28.18 -26.03
N ALA A 193 8.64 -27.51 -26.65
CA ALA A 193 9.73 -26.84 -25.93
C ALA A 193 9.21 -25.71 -25.01
N GLY A 194 8.29 -24.87 -25.51
CA GLY A 194 7.62 -23.83 -24.72
C GLY A 194 6.81 -24.42 -23.56
N TRP A 195 6.11 -25.54 -23.80
CA TRP A 195 5.35 -26.27 -22.78
C TRP A 195 6.24 -26.80 -21.64
N ILE A 196 7.39 -27.39 -21.97
CA ILE A 196 8.37 -27.87 -20.98
C ILE A 196 8.99 -26.69 -20.22
N GLY A 197 9.29 -25.59 -20.92
CA GLY A 197 9.81 -24.34 -20.34
C GLY A 197 8.88 -23.77 -19.27
N ILE A 198 7.56 -23.74 -19.51
CA ILE A 198 6.57 -23.27 -18.54
C ILE A 198 6.59 -24.12 -17.25
N GLY A 199 6.68 -25.44 -17.39
CA GLY A 199 6.75 -26.36 -16.24
C GLY A 199 8.03 -26.21 -15.40
N ARG A 200 9.13 -25.76 -16.00
CA ARG A 200 10.43 -25.55 -15.34
C ARG A 200 10.57 -24.16 -14.72
N LEU A 201 10.17 -23.10 -15.44
CA LEU A 201 10.29 -21.70 -15.00
C LEU A 201 9.24 -21.33 -13.94
N PHE A 202 8.10 -22.00 -13.97
CA PHE A 202 7.01 -21.77 -13.04
C PHE A 202 6.68 -23.07 -12.30
N ARG A 203 7.43 -23.37 -11.24
CA ARG A 203 7.06 -24.42 -10.30
C ARG A 203 5.69 -24.08 -9.70
N ALA A 204 4.66 -24.80 -10.13
CA ALA A 204 3.34 -24.72 -9.52
C ALA A 204 3.46 -25.18 -8.05
N SER A 205 2.91 -24.40 -7.13
CA SER A 205 2.69 -24.86 -5.76
C SER A 205 1.75 -26.09 -5.82
N PRO A 206 1.96 -27.14 -5.01
CA PRO A 206 1.19 -28.40 -5.07
C PRO A 206 -0.34 -28.23 -4.90
N THR A 207 -0.81 -27.07 -4.44
CA THR A 207 -2.22 -26.73 -4.25
C THR A 207 -2.84 -25.89 -5.37
N GLU A 208 -2.06 -25.35 -6.31
CA GLU A 208 -2.55 -24.46 -7.36
C GLU A 208 -2.46 -25.16 -8.72
N ARG A 209 -3.62 -25.54 -9.29
CA ARG A 209 -3.69 -26.06 -10.66
C ARG A 209 -3.32 -24.92 -11.60
N LEU A 210 -2.08 -24.95 -12.09
CA LEU A 210 -1.61 -24.04 -13.12
C LEU A 210 -2.60 -24.11 -14.30
N ASP A 211 -3.29 -23.01 -14.57
CA ASP A 211 -4.29 -22.92 -15.63
C ASP A 211 -3.56 -22.95 -16.99
N ARG A 212 -3.16 -24.15 -17.39
CA ARG A 212 -2.47 -24.43 -18.64
C ARG A 212 -3.51 -24.36 -19.73
N THR A 213 -3.76 -23.17 -20.26
CA THR A 213 -4.59 -22.98 -21.45
C THR A 213 -3.86 -23.54 -22.67
N VAL A 214 -3.81 -24.87 -22.80
CA VAL A 214 -3.16 -25.63 -23.88
C VAL A 214 -3.61 -25.09 -25.25
N ARG A 215 -4.92 -24.83 -25.38
CA ARG A 215 -5.55 -24.30 -26.58
C ARG A 215 -4.99 -22.95 -27.01
N PHE A 216 -4.65 -22.07 -26.06
CA PHE A 216 -4.08 -20.76 -26.35
C PHE A 216 -2.62 -20.85 -26.77
N GLY A 217 -1.83 -21.73 -26.15
CA GLY A 217 -0.44 -21.98 -26.57
C GLY A 217 -0.35 -22.53 -28.00
N VAL A 218 -1.26 -23.44 -28.38
CA VAL A 218 -1.36 -23.96 -29.76
C VAL A 218 -1.67 -22.81 -30.73
N LEU A 219 -2.65 -21.96 -30.41
CA LEU A 219 -3.01 -20.82 -31.26
C LEU A 219 -1.84 -19.85 -31.45
N VAL A 220 -1.14 -19.48 -30.38
CA VAL A 220 -0.01 -18.52 -30.43
C VAL A 220 1.16 -19.06 -31.26
N CYS A 221 1.44 -20.36 -31.21
CA CYS A 221 2.52 -20.96 -31.99
C CYS A 221 2.12 -21.27 -33.44
N LEU A 222 0.87 -21.66 -33.67
CA LEU A 222 0.42 -22.15 -34.99
C LEU A 222 0.02 -21.01 -35.93
N VAL A 223 -0.61 -19.94 -35.42
CA VAL A 223 -1.07 -18.82 -36.27
C VAL A 223 0.08 -18.10 -37.00
N PRO A 224 1.17 -17.68 -36.34
CA PRO A 224 2.28 -17.01 -37.03
C PRO A 224 2.99 -17.93 -38.04
N ALA A 225 3.14 -19.21 -37.71
CA ALA A 225 3.78 -20.19 -38.60
C ALA A 225 2.96 -20.46 -39.86
N VAL A 226 1.64 -20.61 -39.72
CA VAL A 226 0.74 -20.79 -40.87
C VAL A 226 0.72 -19.53 -41.74
N LEU A 227 0.60 -18.34 -41.13
CA LEU A 227 0.63 -17.07 -41.88
C LEU A 227 1.92 -16.89 -42.67
N ALA A 228 3.09 -17.17 -42.07
CA ALA A 228 4.37 -17.09 -42.76
C ALA A 228 4.48 -18.10 -43.91
N THR A 229 4.04 -19.34 -43.68
CA THR A 229 4.06 -20.41 -44.69
C THR A 229 3.15 -20.08 -45.88
N VAL A 230 1.93 -19.59 -45.61
CA VAL A 230 0.99 -19.14 -46.66
C VAL A 230 1.54 -17.93 -47.41
N GLY A 231 2.12 -16.96 -46.71
CA GLY A 231 2.75 -15.79 -47.33
C GLY A 231 3.91 -16.17 -48.27
N LEU A 232 4.77 -17.10 -47.85
CA LEU A 232 5.86 -17.61 -48.69
C LEU A 232 5.34 -18.39 -49.90
N LEU A 233 4.30 -19.21 -49.73
CA LEU A 233 3.66 -19.94 -50.84
C LEU A 233 3.06 -18.98 -51.87
N LEU A 234 2.39 -17.93 -51.43
CA LEU A 234 1.85 -16.90 -52.33
C LEU A 234 2.96 -16.16 -53.08
N ALA A 235 4.07 -15.83 -52.40
CA ALA A 235 5.23 -15.22 -53.03
C ALA A 235 5.91 -16.14 -54.07
N LEU A 236 5.98 -17.44 -53.78
CA LEU A 236 6.46 -18.49 -54.71
C LEU A 236 5.57 -18.66 -55.94
N LEU A 237 4.26 -18.46 -55.81
CA LEU A 237 3.29 -18.58 -56.91
C LEU A 237 3.18 -17.31 -57.76
N ALA A 238 3.59 -16.15 -57.22
CA ALA A 238 3.50 -14.85 -57.88
C ALA A 238 4.79 -14.43 -58.60
N GLY A 239 5.93 -15.05 -58.27
CA GLY A 239 7.23 -14.86 -58.95
C GLY A 239 7.48 -15.92 -60.00
#